data_AF-A0A0Q4F0G2-F1
#
_entry.id   AF-A0A0Q4F0G2-F1
#
_cell.length_a   1.000
_cell.length_b   1.000
_cell.length_c   1.000
_cell.angle_alpha   90.00
_cell.angle_beta   90.00
_cell.angle_gamma   90.00
#
_symmetry.space_group_name_H-M   'P 1'
#
loop_
_entity.id
_entity.type
_entity.pdbx_description
1 polymer ?
#
loop_
_entity_poly.entity_id
_entity_poly.type
_entity_poly.pdbx_seq_one_letter_code
_entity_poly.pdbx_strand_id
1 'polypeptide(L)'
;MEWIETNQSRVRTANTRAGLQQDILLKNGVRATDLGEAAAIEVTDRFLADNPDNRVALIYEDAGVRKRERDPRVDIFSTASFLHAMEGGGYIQSADQILEQASQAGRNVAEQRAMHTPEPGASLLAQFRSARTGSTGLLDTTPNSLHKSPDDPSPTQGQTRGRSR
;
A
#
# COMPACT_ATOMS: atom_id res chain seq x y z
N MET A 1 9.82 -10.50 1.93
CA MET A 1 10.56 -9.93 0.78
C MET A 1 9.78 -10.11 -0.52
N GLU A 2 9.24 -11.30 -0.79
CA GLU A 2 8.46 -11.63 -2.00
C GLU A 2 7.34 -10.64 -2.39
N TRP A 3 6.58 -10.09 -1.42
CA TRP A 3 5.54 -9.10 -1.73
C TRP A 3 6.12 -7.78 -2.27
N ILE A 4 7.19 -7.26 -1.65
CA ILE A 4 7.83 -6.01 -2.08
C ILE A 4 8.43 -6.22 -3.47
N GLU A 5 9.08 -7.37 -3.68
CA GLU A 5 9.65 -7.76 -4.98
C GLU A 5 8.56 -7.82 -6.06
N THR A 6 7.40 -8.38 -5.74
CA THR A 6 6.24 -8.48 -6.64
C THR A 6 5.56 -7.12 -6.89
N ASN A 7 5.65 -6.18 -5.94
CA ASN A 7 4.98 -4.88 -5.99
C ASN A 7 5.97 -3.71 -6.13
N GLN A 8 7.18 -3.93 -6.65
CA GLN A 8 8.20 -2.88 -6.76
C GLN A 8 7.69 -1.65 -7.53
N SER A 9 6.86 -1.83 -8.55
CA SER A 9 6.26 -0.71 -9.30
C SER A 9 5.37 0.20 -8.45
N ARG A 10 4.90 -0.29 -7.29
CA ARG A 10 4.06 0.43 -6.33
C ARG A 10 4.87 0.99 -5.16
N VAL A 11 6.16 0.63 -5.06
CA VAL A 11 7.06 1.10 -4.01
C VAL A 11 7.98 2.16 -4.62
N ARG A 12 8.02 3.33 -4.00
CA ARG A 12 8.96 4.39 -4.37
C ARG A 12 9.88 4.66 -3.20
N THR A 13 11.17 4.63 -3.45
CA THR A 13 12.17 5.13 -2.50
C THR A 13 12.38 6.62 -2.76
N ALA A 14 12.59 7.38 -1.70
CA ALA A 14 12.81 8.82 -1.79
C ALA A 14 14.14 9.19 -1.13
N ASN A 15 14.95 9.97 -1.84
CA ASN A 15 16.14 10.57 -1.27
C ASN A 15 15.73 11.70 -0.32
N THR A 16 16.30 11.67 0.88
CA THR A 16 16.05 12.65 1.94
C THR A 16 17.37 13.22 2.47
N ARG A 17 17.33 14.45 3.00
CA ARG A 17 18.51 15.04 3.65
C ARG A 17 18.94 14.22 4.86
N ALA A 18 17.97 13.73 5.64
CA ALA A 18 18.23 12.85 6.78
C ALA A 18 18.86 11.50 6.36
N GLY A 19 18.45 10.92 5.24
CA GLY A 19 19.07 9.72 4.67
C GLY A 19 20.52 9.95 4.24
N LEU A 20 20.79 11.07 3.56
CA LEU A 20 22.17 11.45 3.21
C LEU A 20 23.04 11.67 4.46
N GLN A 21 22.47 12.30 5.50
CA GLN A 21 23.16 12.49 6.77
C GLN A 21 23.45 11.15 7.48
N GLN A 22 22.50 10.21 7.45
CA GLN A 22 22.68 8.86 7.98
C GLN A 22 23.85 8.16 7.28
N ASP A 23 23.92 8.22 5.94
CA ASP A 23 25.01 7.62 5.17
C ASP A 23 26.39 8.20 5.54
N ILE A 24 26.46 9.52 5.74
CA ILE A 24 27.69 10.20 6.18
C ILE A 24 28.10 9.75 7.58
N LEU A 25 27.16 9.71 8.53
CA LEU A 25 27.44 9.32 9.91
C LEU A 25 27.87 7.85 10.02
N LEU A 26 27.21 6.95 9.30
CA LEU A 26 27.57 5.53 9.25
C LEU A 26 28.99 5.32 8.71
N LYS A 27 29.38 6.06 7.66
CA LYS A 27 30.76 6.04 7.13
C LYS A 27 31.79 6.49 8.16
N ASN A 28 31.40 7.35 9.09
CA ASN A 28 32.24 7.85 10.17
C ASN A 28 32.10 7.05 11.48
N GLY A 29 31.38 5.91 11.48
CA GLY A 29 31.17 5.08 12.67
C GLY A 29 30.25 5.71 13.72
N VAL A 30 29.56 6.81 13.38
CA VAL A 30 28.65 7.52 14.28
C VAL A 30 27.23 7.00 14.07
N ARG A 31 26.54 6.71 15.17
CA ARG A 31 25.09 6.46 15.16
C ARG A 31 24.36 7.71 15.60
N ALA A 32 23.36 8.12 14.84
CA ALA A 32 22.39 9.13 15.27
C ALA A 32 21.04 8.47 15.50
N THR A 33 20.30 9.00 16.47
CA THR A 33 18.90 8.66 16.69
C THR A 33 18.03 9.50 15.75
N ASP A 34 16.79 9.08 15.53
CA ASP A 34 15.72 9.88 14.92
C ASP A 34 15.88 10.25 13.42
N LEU A 35 16.99 9.89 12.77
CA LEU A 35 17.19 10.20 11.33
C LEU A 35 16.19 9.49 10.42
N GLY A 36 15.74 8.29 10.79
CA GLY A 36 14.67 7.60 10.07
C GLY A 36 13.34 8.36 10.15
N GLU A 37 13.05 8.94 11.31
CA GLU A 37 11.84 9.74 11.54
C GLU A 37 11.90 11.06 10.77
N ALA A 38 13.06 11.74 10.81
CA ALA A 38 13.31 12.95 10.03
C ALA A 38 13.18 12.67 8.52
N ALA A 39 13.66 11.53 8.03
CA ALA A 39 13.47 11.11 6.65
C ALA A 39 11.98 10.91 6.31
N ALA A 40 11.24 10.21 7.16
CA ALA A 40 9.82 9.96 6.94
C ALA A 40 8.98 11.26 6.94
N ILE A 41 9.33 12.20 7.83
CA ILE A 41 8.76 13.55 7.87
C ILE A 41 9.04 14.29 6.56
N GLU A 42 10.30 14.30 6.09
CA GLU A 42 10.66 14.98 4.85
C GLU A 42 9.88 14.45 3.64
N VAL A 43 9.71 13.13 3.54
CA VAL A 43 8.92 12.52 2.46
C VAL A 43 7.45 12.89 2.57
N THR A 44 6.90 12.85 3.78
CA THR A 44 5.50 13.24 4.03
C THR A 44 5.25 14.69 3.62
N ASP A 45 6.14 15.60 3.98
CA ASP A 45 6.01 17.03 3.69
C ASP A 45 6.05 17.31 2.19
N ARG A 46 6.99 16.66 1.49
CA ARG A 46 7.09 16.74 0.03
C ARG A 46 5.80 16.25 -0.62
N PHE A 47 5.31 15.09 -0.19
CA PHE A 47 4.10 14.49 -0.76
C PHE A 47 2.84 15.35 -0.52
N LEU A 48 2.71 15.96 0.66
CA LEU A 48 1.60 16.86 0.96
C LEU A 48 1.69 18.22 0.27
N ALA A 49 2.90 18.68 -0.05
CA ALA A 49 3.11 19.91 -0.80
C ALA A 49 2.74 19.76 -2.29
N ASP A 50 2.95 18.56 -2.86
CA ASP A 50 2.67 18.29 -4.28
C ASP A 50 1.17 18.33 -4.60
N ASN A 51 0.29 17.97 -3.66
CA ASN A 51 -1.16 18.08 -3.82
C ASN A 51 -1.86 18.28 -2.46
N PRO A 52 -2.66 19.35 -2.28
CA PRO A 52 -3.34 19.65 -1.03
C PRO A 52 -4.34 18.57 -0.59
N ASP A 53 -4.90 17.81 -1.53
CA ASP A 53 -5.87 16.74 -1.27
C ASP A 53 -5.22 15.41 -0.85
N ASN A 54 -3.89 15.33 -0.90
CA ASN A 54 -3.18 14.15 -0.46
C ASN A 54 -3.40 13.88 1.04
N ARG A 55 -3.59 12.60 1.36
CA ARG A 55 -3.62 12.10 2.74
C ARG A 55 -2.54 11.05 2.90
N VAL A 56 -1.93 11.00 4.07
CA VAL A 56 -0.78 10.14 4.34
C VAL A 56 -1.04 9.32 5.59
N ALA A 57 -0.75 8.01 5.52
CA ALA A 57 -0.62 7.17 6.68
C ALA A 57 0.86 6.99 7.01
N LEU A 58 1.30 7.50 8.16
CA LEU A 58 2.66 7.40 8.63
C LEU A 58 2.75 6.30 9.70
N ILE A 59 3.51 5.24 9.39
CA ILE A 59 3.73 4.10 10.29
C ILE A 59 5.13 4.22 10.89
N TYR A 60 5.23 4.16 12.21
CA TYR A 60 6.50 4.31 12.93
C TYR A 60 6.74 3.19 13.94
N GLU A 61 8.01 2.90 14.16
CA GLU A 61 8.45 1.97 15.21
C GLU A 61 8.71 2.68 16.54
N ASP A 62 9.12 3.96 16.52
CA ASP A 62 9.54 4.75 17.69
C ASP A 62 8.71 6.04 17.86
N ALA A 63 8.58 6.51 19.11
CA ALA A 63 7.71 7.60 19.52
C ALA A 63 8.18 9.00 19.06
N GLY A 64 9.36 9.15 18.46
CA GLY A 64 9.90 10.47 18.09
C GLY A 64 9.04 11.19 17.04
N VAL A 65 8.36 10.44 16.17
CA VAL A 65 7.35 10.97 15.22
C VAL A 65 6.18 11.66 15.93
N ARG A 66 5.83 11.27 17.16
CA ARG A 66 4.68 11.84 17.91
C ARG A 66 4.89 13.30 18.33
N LYS A 67 6.13 13.79 18.36
CA LYS A 67 6.46 15.16 18.81
C LYS A 67 6.13 16.25 17.79
N ARG A 68 5.71 15.87 16.58
CA ARG A 68 5.35 16.80 15.52
C ARG A 68 3.94 17.37 15.73
N GLU A 69 3.76 18.66 15.41
CA GLU A 69 2.44 19.25 15.23
C GLU A 69 1.66 18.46 14.17
N ARG A 70 0.48 17.98 14.54
CA ARG A 70 -0.31 17.09 13.68
C ARG A 70 -0.93 17.88 12.54
N ASP A 71 -0.45 17.63 11.32
CA ASP A 71 -1.22 17.94 10.13
C ASP A 71 -2.46 17.01 10.11
N PRO A 72 -3.70 17.53 10.01
CA PRO A 72 -4.92 16.72 10.04
C PRO A 72 -5.07 15.78 8.82
N ARG A 73 -4.20 15.90 7.81
CA ARG A 73 -4.13 15.01 6.65
C ARG A 73 -3.18 13.82 6.87
N VAL A 74 -2.47 13.80 8.00
CA VAL A 74 -1.54 12.73 8.34
C VAL A 74 -2.11 11.89 9.47
N ASP A 75 -2.51 10.66 9.14
CA ASP A 75 -2.85 9.65 10.12
C ASP A 75 -1.55 8.96 10.59
N ILE A 76 -1.27 8.99 11.89
CA ILE A 76 -0.02 8.46 12.45
C ILE A 76 -0.30 7.19 13.27
N PHE A 77 0.38 6.09 12.95
CA PHE A 77 0.20 4.78 13.57
C PHE A 77 1.53 4.22 14.07
N SER A 78 1.55 3.64 15.27
CA SER A 78 2.65 2.74 15.62
C SER A 78 2.54 1.46 14.78
N THR A 79 3.67 0.80 14.52
CA THR A 79 3.71 -0.49 13.82
C THR A 79 2.77 -1.52 14.47
N ALA A 80 2.70 -1.57 15.81
CA ALA A 80 1.77 -2.46 16.51
C ALA A 80 0.30 -2.11 16.20
N SER A 81 -0.08 -0.83 16.24
CA SER A 81 -1.47 -0.41 15.93
C SER A 81 -1.83 -0.68 14.48
N PHE A 82 -0.89 -0.50 13.56
CA PHE A 82 -1.08 -0.85 12.16
C PHE A 82 -1.34 -2.36 12.00
N LEU A 83 -0.51 -3.21 12.61
CA LEU A 83 -0.65 -4.66 12.50
C LEU A 83 -1.95 -5.17 13.12
N HIS A 84 -2.33 -4.70 14.32
CA HIS A 84 -3.61 -5.09 14.92
C HIS A 84 -4.82 -4.60 14.13
N ALA A 85 -4.75 -3.43 13.50
CA ALA A 85 -5.79 -3.00 12.58
C ALA A 85 -5.90 -3.96 11.38
N MET A 86 -4.77 -4.37 10.79
CA MET A 86 -4.74 -5.33 9.68
C MET A 86 -5.30 -6.71 10.09
N GLU A 87 -5.01 -7.17 11.31
CA GLU A 87 -5.59 -8.39 11.88
C GLU A 87 -7.10 -8.27 12.06
N GLY A 88 -7.59 -7.19 12.67
CA GLY A 88 -9.03 -6.92 12.82
C GLY A 88 -9.77 -6.77 11.49
N GLY A 89 -9.06 -6.41 10.42
CA GLY A 89 -9.56 -6.40 9.04
C GLY A 89 -9.52 -7.74 8.33
N GLY A 90 -8.91 -8.77 8.93
CA GLY A 90 -8.71 -10.09 8.32
C GLY A 90 -7.63 -10.15 7.24
N TYR A 91 -6.73 -9.16 7.20
CA TYR A 91 -5.65 -9.10 6.21
C TYR A 91 -4.42 -9.92 6.61
N ILE A 92 -4.21 -10.11 7.91
CA ILE A 92 -3.17 -10.95 8.48
C ILE A 92 -3.78 -11.88 9.52
N GLN A 93 -3.09 -12.99 9.81
CA GLN A 93 -3.58 -13.99 10.75
C GLN A 93 -3.38 -13.60 12.22
N SER A 94 -2.24 -12.99 12.55
CA SER A 94 -1.93 -12.55 13.91
C SER A 94 -0.89 -11.45 13.91
N ALA A 95 -1.22 -10.28 14.48
CA ALA A 95 -0.24 -9.22 14.70
C ALA A 95 0.78 -9.62 15.76
N ASP A 96 0.32 -10.26 16.84
CA ASP A 96 1.17 -10.68 17.96
C ASP A 96 2.25 -11.67 17.53
N GLN A 97 1.92 -12.62 16.64
CA GLN A 97 2.90 -13.56 16.12
C GLN A 97 3.99 -12.86 15.29
N ILE A 98 3.63 -11.87 14.49
CA ILE A 98 4.59 -11.07 13.69
C ILE A 98 5.50 -10.27 14.62
N LEU A 99 4.93 -9.62 15.63
CA LEU A 99 5.69 -8.88 16.63
C LEU A 99 6.62 -9.82 17.44
N GLU A 100 6.15 -11.02 17.80
CA GLU A 100 6.95 -12.02 18.50
C GLU A 100 8.14 -12.50 17.66
N GLN A 101 7.93 -12.80 16.38
CA GLN A 101 9.00 -13.15 15.45
C GLN A 101 10.03 -12.02 15.31
N ALA A 102 9.58 -10.76 15.25
CA ALA A 102 10.47 -9.61 15.20
C ALA A 102 11.30 -9.48 16.50
N SER A 103 10.69 -9.74 17.65
CA SER A 103 11.36 -9.75 18.96
C SER A 103 12.47 -10.81 19.00
N GLN A 104 12.17 -12.03 18.52
CA GLN A 104 13.15 -13.12 18.41
C GLN A 104 14.31 -12.80 17.46
N ALA A 105 14.06 -11.95 16.46
CA ALA A 105 15.10 -11.41 15.56
C ALA A 105 15.91 -10.24 16.18
N GLY A 106 15.71 -9.93 17.47
CA GLY A 106 16.45 -8.89 18.19
C GLY A 106 15.91 -7.47 17.99
N ARG A 107 14.66 -7.31 17.52
CA ARG A 107 13.99 -6.00 17.45
C ARG A 107 13.42 -5.62 18.81
N ASN A 108 13.42 -4.33 19.15
CA ASN A 108 12.80 -3.83 20.38
C ASN A 108 11.28 -3.73 20.23
N VAL A 109 10.59 -4.83 20.50
CA VAL A 109 9.13 -4.96 20.32
C VAL A 109 8.35 -4.59 21.58
N ALA A 110 9.00 -4.59 22.75
CA ALA A 110 8.37 -4.24 24.02
C ALA A 110 7.81 -2.81 24.00
N GLU A 111 8.60 -1.86 23.50
CA GLU A 111 8.17 -0.48 23.31
C GLU A 111 7.05 -0.36 22.27
N GLN A 112 7.09 -1.15 21.19
CA GLN A 112 6.04 -1.16 20.17
C GLN A 112 4.69 -1.61 20.73
N ARG A 113 4.67 -2.66 21.57
CA ARG A 113 3.46 -3.14 22.26
C ARG A 113 2.91 -2.07 23.21
N ALA A 114 3.78 -1.37 23.95
CA ALA A 114 3.37 -0.28 24.83
C ALA A 114 2.79 0.93 24.05
N MET A 115 3.24 1.14 22.82
CA MET A 115 2.73 2.20 21.93
C MET A 115 1.44 1.83 21.18
N HIS A 116 0.92 0.63 21.37
CA HIS A 116 -0.38 0.25 20.81
C HIS A 116 -1.48 1.13 21.39
N THR A 117 -2.20 1.84 20.51
CA THR A 117 -3.42 2.57 20.87
C THR A 117 -4.60 1.93 20.16
N PRO A 118 -5.67 1.52 20.85
CA PRO A 118 -6.80 0.78 20.23
C PRO A 118 -7.58 1.58 19.17
N GLU A 119 -7.52 2.92 19.23
CA GLU A 119 -8.51 3.81 18.58
C GLU A 119 -8.28 4.21 17.11
N PRO A 120 -7.08 4.21 16.49
CA PRO A 120 -6.94 4.74 15.13
C PRO A 120 -7.25 3.70 14.02
N GLY A 121 -7.44 2.43 14.36
CA GLY A 121 -7.56 1.33 13.38
C GLY A 121 -8.77 1.42 12.44
N ALA A 122 -9.89 2.02 12.87
CA ALA A 122 -11.11 2.08 12.05
C ALA A 122 -10.97 2.99 10.82
N SER A 123 -10.31 4.15 10.96
CA SER A 123 -10.05 5.07 9.84
C SER A 123 -9.10 4.43 8.82
N LEU A 124 -8.05 3.76 9.31
CA LEU A 124 -7.10 3.04 8.47
C LEU A 124 -7.77 1.88 7.70
N LEU A 125 -8.59 1.10 8.38
CA LEU A 125 -9.35 0.00 7.77
C LEU A 125 -10.33 0.51 6.71
N ALA A 126 -11.01 1.64 6.95
CA ALA A 126 -11.86 2.27 5.96
C ALA A 126 -11.08 2.71 4.71
N GLN A 127 -9.86 3.24 4.89
CA GLN A 127 -8.97 3.60 3.78
C GLN A 127 -8.52 2.37 2.99
N PHE A 128 -8.12 1.27 3.65
CA PHE A 128 -7.76 0.02 2.96
C PHE A 128 -8.93 -0.60 2.19
N ARG A 129 -10.13 -0.60 2.78
CA ARG A 129 -11.35 -1.06 2.11
C ARG A 129 -11.66 -0.20 0.89
N SER A 130 -11.53 1.12 1.01
CA SER A 130 -11.78 2.08 -0.08
C SER A 130 -10.75 1.97 -1.20
N ALA A 131 -9.47 1.71 -0.89
CA ALA A 131 -8.45 1.46 -1.90
C ALA A 131 -8.71 0.15 -2.68
N ARG A 132 -9.30 -0.86 -2.02
CA ARG A 132 -9.69 -2.13 -2.67
C ARG A 132 -10.90 -1.96 -3.58
N THR A 133 -11.87 -1.13 -3.20
CA THR A 133 -13.06 -0.85 -4.02
C THR A 133 -12.79 0.19 -5.11
N GLY A 134 -11.84 1.11 -4.92
CA GLY A 134 -11.33 2.03 -5.94
C GLY A 134 -10.47 1.36 -7.02
N SER A 135 -10.01 0.13 -6.77
CA SER A 135 -9.41 -0.76 -7.78
C SER A 135 -10.47 -1.62 -8.48
N THR A 136 -11.63 -1.04 -8.82
CA THR A 136 -12.62 -1.60 -9.74
C THR A 136 -12.49 -1.02 -11.15
N GLY A 137 -11.34 -0.42 -11.48
CA GLY A 137 -10.91 -0.19 -12.86
C GLY A 137 -9.76 -1.12 -13.19
N LEU A 138 -9.98 -2.08 -14.11
CA LEU A 138 -9.00 -2.99 -14.69
C LEU A 138 -8.78 -4.35 -14.00
N LEU A 139 -9.85 -5.07 -13.73
CA LEU A 139 -9.88 -6.53 -13.94
C LEU A 139 -11.05 -6.84 -14.87
N ASP A 140 -11.01 -6.27 -16.08
CA ASP A 140 -11.80 -6.77 -17.19
C ASP A 140 -11.03 -7.96 -17.78
N THR A 141 -10.99 -9.06 -17.03
CA THR A 141 -10.74 -10.36 -17.64
C THR A 141 -12.08 -10.83 -18.18
N THR A 142 -12.57 -10.22 -19.25
CA THR A 142 -13.43 -10.95 -20.18
C THR A 142 -12.61 -12.15 -20.65
N PRO A 143 -13.00 -13.40 -20.34
CA PRO A 143 -12.39 -14.54 -20.99
C PRO A 143 -12.67 -14.37 -22.48
N ASN A 144 -11.60 -14.38 -23.27
CA ASN A 144 -11.68 -14.28 -24.72
C ASN A 144 -12.36 -15.57 -25.24
N SER A 145 -13.69 -15.60 -25.20
CA SER A 145 -14.49 -16.65 -25.81
C SER A 145 -14.48 -16.42 -27.32
N LEU A 146 -13.59 -17.15 -27.99
CA LEU A 146 -13.76 -17.72 -29.34
C LEU A 146 -14.81 -17.00 -30.20
N HIS A 147 -14.41 -15.94 -30.90
CA HIS A 147 -15.14 -15.50 -32.07
C HIS A 147 -14.86 -16.49 -33.21
N LYS A 148 -15.68 -17.54 -33.28
CA LYS A 148 -15.84 -18.38 -34.46
C LYS A 148 -16.59 -17.51 -35.48
N SER A 149 -15.90 -17.05 -36.52
CA SER A 149 -16.53 -16.39 -37.67
C SER A 149 -17.66 -17.27 -38.22
N PRO A 150 -18.86 -16.72 -38.46
CA PRO A 150 -19.84 -17.31 -39.35
C PRO A 150 -20.11 -16.31 -40.47
N ASP A 151 -19.22 -16.26 -41.47
CA ASP A 151 -19.54 -15.68 -42.77
C ASP A 151 -19.72 -16.82 -43.77
N ASP A 152 -20.87 -17.50 -43.63
CA ASP A 152 -21.48 -18.24 -44.73
C ASP A 152 -22.65 -17.36 -45.23
N PRO A 153 -22.59 -16.80 -46.45
CA PRO A 153 -23.69 -16.03 -46.98
C PRO A 153 -24.82 -16.99 -47.36
N SER A 154 -25.96 -16.90 -46.69
CA SER A 154 -27.20 -17.53 -47.15
C SER A 154 -27.79 -16.71 -48.30
N PRO A 155 -28.00 -17.27 -49.50
CA PRO A 155 -28.85 -16.65 -50.50
C PRO A 155 -30.31 -17.06 -50.29
N THR A 156 -31.13 -16.03 -50.20
CA THR A 156 -32.59 -15.96 -50.26
C THR A 156 -33.25 -17.05 -51.11
N GLN A 157 -34.24 -17.76 -50.54
CA GLN A 157 -35.22 -18.51 -51.32
C GLN A 157 -36.14 -17.54 -52.08
N GLY A 158 -36.25 -17.73 -53.40
CA GLY A 158 -37.21 -17.06 -54.26
C GLY A 158 -37.54 -17.93 -55.47
N GLN A 159 -38.74 -18.51 -55.46
CA GLN A 159 -39.32 -19.32 -56.52
C GLN A 159 -39.34 -18.60 -57.88
N THR A 160 -39.14 -19.29 -59.00
CA THR A 160 -40.20 -19.65 -59.98
C THR A 160 -39.63 -20.12 -61.34
N ARG A 161 -40.11 -21.30 -61.75
CA ARG A 161 -40.55 -21.70 -63.10
C ARG A 161 -39.84 -21.14 -64.34
N GLY A 162 -39.35 -22.07 -65.17
CA GLY A 162 -39.90 -22.20 -66.53
C GLY A 162 -38.96 -21.95 -67.71
N ARG A 163 -38.65 -23.07 -68.40
CA ARG A 163 -38.80 -23.31 -69.85
C ARG A 163 -37.96 -22.53 -70.89
N SER A 164 -37.52 -23.33 -71.87
CA SER A 164 -37.21 -22.99 -73.27
C SER A 164 -35.84 -22.33 -73.49
N ARG A 165 -35.03 -22.74 -74.47
CA ARG A 165 -35.15 -23.71 -75.57
C ARG A 165 -33.74 -24.14 -75.96
#